data_AF-A0A376G937-F1
#
_entry.id   AF-A0A376G937-F1
#
_cell.length_a   1.000
_cell.length_b   1.000
_cell.length_c   1.000
_cell.angle_alpha   90.00
_cell.angle_beta   90.00
_cell.angle_gamma   90.00
#
_symmetry.space_group_name_H-M   'P 1'
#
loop_
_entity.id
_entity.type
_entity.pdbx_description
1 polymer ?
#
loop_
_entity_poly.entity_id
_entity_poly.type
_entity_poly.pdbx_seq_one_letter_code
_entity_poly.pdbx_strand_id
1 'polypeptide(L)'
;MTKSFSGRYARGIENEFIRLFENSEFVLPYPYQNKLTNPLRNASKLNENTAFTNLWLGQSFKNFEEDSISNLLQKLIDSVENYQ
;
A
#
# COMPACT_ATOMS: atom_id res chain seq x y z
N MET A 1 -7.71 6.03 -4.16
CA MET A 1 -6.92 6.57 -3.03
C MET A 1 -7.73 6.32 -1.78
N THR A 2 -7.11 6.16 -0.62
CA THR A 2 -7.80 5.91 0.66
C THR A 2 -7.17 6.68 1.82
N LYS A 3 -7.97 7.11 2.79
CA LYS A 3 -7.50 7.61 4.10
C LYS A 3 -7.69 6.60 5.23
N SER A 4 -8.41 5.50 5.01
CA SER A 4 -8.95 4.63 6.06
C SER A 4 -7.88 4.12 7.03
N PHE A 5 -6.68 3.78 6.56
CA PHE A 5 -5.62 3.23 7.42
C PHE A 5 -4.80 4.26 8.17
N SER A 6 -4.69 5.50 7.70
CA SER A 6 -3.66 6.43 8.22
C SER A 6 -4.17 7.83 8.51
N GLY A 7 -5.35 8.20 8.01
CA GLY A 7 -5.85 9.58 8.07
C GLY A 7 -5.28 10.49 6.99
N ARG A 8 -4.41 9.97 6.10
CA ARG A 8 -3.84 10.68 4.97
C ARG A 8 -4.02 9.85 3.70
N TYR A 9 -4.21 10.52 2.56
CA TYR A 9 -4.38 9.83 1.29
C TYR A 9 -3.16 8.97 0.94
N ALA A 10 -3.40 7.68 0.69
CA ALA A 10 -2.46 6.73 0.14
C ALA A 10 -3.13 5.93 -0.98
N ARG A 11 -2.32 5.31 -1.86
CA ARG A 11 -2.81 4.40 -2.90
C ARG A 11 -2.56 2.96 -2.46
N GLY A 12 -3.61 2.16 -2.47
CA GLY A 12 -3.54 0.74 -2.19
C GLY A 12 -4.62 -0.03 -2.91
N ILE A 13 -4.50 -1.34 -2.86
CA ILE A 13 -5.53 -2.27 -3.30
C ILE A 13 -6.74 -2.12 -2.38
N GLU A 14 -7.93 -2.00 -2.96
CA GLU A 14 -9.18 -1.96 -2.21
C GLU A 14 -9.41 -3.30 -1.48
N ASN A 15 -9.65 -3.22 -0.18
CA ASN A 15 -9.97 -4.38 0.66
C ASN A 15 -11.18 -4.11 1.55
N GLU A 16 -11.53 -5.08 2.40
CA GLU A 16 -12.73 -5.00 3.24
C GLU A 16 -12.69 -3.81 4.18
N PHE A 17 -11.56 -3.58 4.83
CA PHE A 17 -11.40 -2.42 5.71
C PHE A 17 -11.59 -1.09 4.97
N ILE A 18 -11.05 -0.95 3.76
CA ILE A 18 -11.28 0.24 2.93
C ILE A 18 -12.77 0.39 2.61
N ARG A 19 -13.44 -0.67 2.15
CA ARG A 19 -14.88 -0.64 1.85
C ARG A 19 -15.74 -0.21 3.04
N LEU A 20 -15.37 -0.63 4.25
CA LEU A 20 -16.10 -0.29 5.47
C LEU A 20 -15.84 1.15 5.95
N PHE A 21 -14.66 1.72 5.69
CA PHE A 21 -14.23 2.99 6.30
C PHE A 21 -14.00 4.17 5.34
N GLU A 22 -13.92 3.96 4.01
CA GLU A 22 -13.47 4.99 3.05
C GLU A 22 -14.28 6.30 3.14
N ASN A 23 -15.58 6.19 3.39
CA ASN A 23 -16.51 7.32 3.48
C ASN A 23 -17.05 7.53 4.91
N SER A 24 -16.33 7.01 5.91
CA SER A 24 -16.70 7.15 7.31
C SER A 24 -16.24 8.51 7.85
N GLU A 25 -17.14 9.21 8.54
CA GLU A 25 -16.81 10.44 9.31
C GLU A 25 -15.85 10.14 10.49
N PHE A 26 -15.61 8.86 10.81
CA PHE A 26 -14.78 8.42 11.93
C PHE A 26 -13.30 8.23 11.59
N VAL A 27 -12.85 8.63 10.40
CA VAL A 27 -11.42 8.57 10.04
C VAL A 27 -10.67 9.73 10.71
N LEU A 28 -9.84 9.40 11.70
CA LEU A 28 -9.03 10.41 12.41
C LEU A 28 -7.94 11.01 11.51
N PRO A 29 -7.48 12.24 11.77
CA PRO A 29 -6.34 12.80 11.05
C PRO A 29 -5.05 12.01 11.33
N TYR A 30 -4.12 12.05 10.39
CA TYR A 30 -2.78 11.50 10.60
C TYR A 30 -2.05 12.24 11.74
N PRO A 31 -1.32 11.55 12.63
CA PRO A 31 -1.02 10.11 12.66
C PRO A 31 -1.97 9.28 13.54
N TYR A 32 -3.06 9.85 14.07
CA TYR A 32 -3.92 9.19 15.04
C TYR A 32 -4.60 7.94 14.46
N GLN A 33 -5.17 8.03 13.25
CA GLN A 33 -5.75 6.88 12.56
C GLN A 33 -4.70 5.79 12.30
N ASN A 34 -3.48 6.19 11.91
CA ASN A 34 -2.38 5.25 11.68
C ASN A 34 -2.03 4.48 12.95
N LYS A 35 -1.96 5.16 14.10
CA LYS A 35 -1.68 4.55 15.40
C LYS A 35 -2.84 3.66 15.86
N LEU A 36 -4.08 4.15 15.74
CA LEU A 36 -5.30 3.45 16.13
C LEU A 36 -5.47 2.11 15.39
N THR A 37 -5.24 2.12 14.08
CA THR A 37 -5.43 0.93 13.22
C THR A 37 -4.21 0.00 13.19
N ASN A 38 -3.09 0.36 13.81
CA ASN A 38 -1.86 -0.44 13.78
C ASN A 38 -1.99 -1.83 14.40
N PRO A 39 -2.60 -2.00 15.59
CA PRO A 39 -2.77 -3.32 16.19
C PRO A 39 -3.60 -4.25 15.31
N LEU A 40 -4.66 -3.72 14.67
CA LEU A 40 -5.50 -4.46 13.73
C LEU A 40 -4.67 -4.98 12.55
N ARG A 41 -3.92 -4.10 11.87
CA ARG A 41 -3.05 -4.51 10.76
C ARG A 41 -2.03 -5.58 11.16
N ASN A 42 -1.44 -5.45 12.35
CA ASN A 42 -0.47 -6.42 12.86
C ASN A 42 -1.13 -7.79 13.09
N ALA A 43 -2.29 -7.82 13.73
CA ALA A 43 -3.05 -9.05 13.93
C ALA A 43 -3.44 -9.69 12.59
N SER A 44 -3.89 -8.89 11.61
CA SER A 44 -4.25 -9.40 10.28
C SER A 44 -3.07 -9.99 9.54
N LYS A 45 -1.89 -9.35 9.59
CA LYS A 45 -0.65 -9.91 8.99
C LYS A 45 -0.25 -11.24 9.62
N LEU A 46 -0.33 -11.36 10.95
CA LEU A 46 -0.03 -12.61 11.66
C LEU A 46 -0.98 -13.75 11.29
N ASN A 47 -2.20 -13.43 10.86
CA ASN A 47 -3.21 -14.39 10.43
C ASN A 47 -3.30 -14.50 8.90
N GLU A 48 -2.30 -13.99 8.16
CA GLU A 48 -2.27 -14.01 6.69
C GLU A 48 -3.54 -13.40 6.04
N ASN A 49 -4.19 -12.48 6.74
CA ASN A 49 -5.44 -11.87 6.33
C ASN A 49 -5.20 -10.49 5.69
N THR A 50 -5.42 -10.44 4.37
CA THR A 50 -5.25 -9.23 3.57
C THR A 50 -6.41 -8.24 3.67
N ALA A 51 -7.57 -8.67 4.19
CA ALA A 51 -8.80 -7.86 4.25
C ALA A 51 -8.67 -6.60 5.11
N PHE A 52 -7.76 -6.61 6.09
CA PHE A 52 -7.53 -5.53 7.05
C PHE A 52 -6.06 -5.05 7.08
N THR A 53 -5.31 -5.35 6.02
CA THR A 53 -3.90 -4.96 5.86
C THR A 53 -3.77 -3.79 4.89
N ASN A 54 -2.80 -2.91 5.11
CA ASN A 54 -2.52 -1.80 4.20
C ASN A 54 -1.68 -2.24 2.99
N LEU A 55 -2.35 -2.77 1.95
CA LEU A 55 -1.73 -3.22 0.71
C LEU A 55 -1.43 -2.04 -0.23
N TRP A 56 -0.32 -1.33 0.02
CA TRP A 56 0.08 -0.19 -0.80
C TRP A 56 0.59 -0.62 -2.17
N LEU A 57 0.08 0.03 -3.22
CA LEU A 57 0.40 -0.30 -4.60
C LEU A 57 0.27 0.93 -5.49
N GLY A 58 1.25 1.12 -6.38
CA GLY A 58 1.20 2.10 -7.46
C GLY A 58 0.21 1.70 -8.56
N GLN A 59 0.08 2.52 -9.60
CA GLN A 59 -0.80 2.20 -10.74
C GLN A 59 -0.14 1.26 -11.77
N SER A 60 1.19 1.19 -11.79
CA SER A 60 1.97 0.38 -12.74
C SER A 60 2.17 -1.06 -12.26
N PHE A 61 1.10 -1.76 -11.88
CA PHE A 61 1.17 -3.07 -11.24
C PHE A 61 1.37 -4.26 -12.20
N LYS A 62 1.42 -4.02 -13.51
CA LYS A 62 1.43 -5.10 -14.52
C LYS A 62 2.79 -5.77 -14.72
N ASN A 63 3.89 -5.10 -14.36
CA ASN A 63 5.25 -5.52 -14.68
C ASN A 63 6.11 -5.63 -13.40
N PHE A 64 5.72 -6.51 -12.47
CA PHE A 64 6.61 -6.85 -11.36
C PHE A 64 7.62 -7.90 -11.82
N GLU A 65 8.89 -7.57 -11.68
CA GLU A 65 9.99 -8.50 -11.87
C GLU A 65 10.55 -8.90 -10.50
N GLU A 66 10.71 -10.19 -10.27
CA GLU A 66 11.42 -10.72 -9.12
C GLU A 66 12.88 -10.94 -9.52
N ASP A 67 13.78 -10.11 -8.99
CA ASP A 67 15.22 -10.18 -9.23
C ASP A 67 15.96 -9.50 -8.06
N SER A 68 17.28 -9.61 -8.02
CA SER A 68 18.09 -8.88 -7.05
C SER A 68 17.96 -7.37 -7.25
N ILE A 69 18.06 -6.60 -6.16
CA ILE A 69 18.04 -5.14 -6.22
C ILE A 69 19.10 -4.62 -7.21
N SER A 70 20.28 -5.22 -7.22
CA SER A 70 21.37 -4.85 -8.14
C SER A 70 20.95 -4.99 -9.60
N ASN A 71 20.35 -6.13 -9.97
CA ASN A 71 19.92 -6.38 -11.35
C ASN A 71 18.75 -5.48 -11.75
N LEU A 72 17.77 -5.27 -10.87
CA LEU A 72 16.64 -4.36 -11.14
C LEU A 72 17.12 -2.93 -11.40
N LEU A 73 18.09 -2.45 -10.61
CA LEU A 73 18.67 -1.11 -10.81
C LEU A 73 19.46 -1.03 -12.11
N GLN A 74 20.24 -2.06 -12.45
CA GLN A 74 20.98 -2.08 -13.72
C GLN A 74 20.03 -2.06 -14.92
N LYS A 75 18.99 -2.91 -14.93
CA LYS A 75 17.96 -2.91 -15.97
C LYS A 75 17.29 -1.54 -16.12
N LEU A 76 17.01 -0.86 -15.00
CA LEU A 76 16.43 0.47 -15.02
C LEU A 76 17.38 1.50 -15.66
N ILE A 77 18.68 1.49 -15.29
CA ILE A 77 19.70 2.36 -15.89
C ILE A 77 19.78 2.12 -17.39
N ASP A 78 19.95 0.87 -17.81
CA ASP A 78 20.04 0.48 -19.22
C ASP A 78 18.78 0.90 -20.00
N SER A 79 17.59 0.78 -19.40
CA SER A 79 16.32 1.17 -20.03
C SER A 79 16.20 2.67 -20.29
N VAL A 80 16.80 3.50 -19.43
CA VAL A 80 16.78 4.96 -19.55
C VAL A 80 17.86 5.44 -20.50
N GLU A 81 19.06 4.86 -20.45
CA GLU A 81 20.18 5.22 -21.34
C GLU A 81 19.90 4.86 -22.81
N ASN A 82 19.16 3.78 -23.05
CA ASN A 82 18.78 3.33 -24.40
C ASN A 82 17.38 3.82 -24.84
N TYR A 83 16.77 4.74 -24.10
CA TYR A 83 15.44 5.28 -24.44
C TYR A 83 15.56 6.23 -25.64
N GLN A 84 15.02 5.82 -26.79
CA GLN A 84 14.93 6.63 -28.01
C GLN A 84 13.74 7.59 -27.99
#